data_AF-A0A9D9DI15-F1
#
_entry.id   AF-A0A9D9DI15-F1
#
_cell.length_a   1.000
_cell.length_b   1.000
_cell.length_c   1.000
_cell.angle_alpha   90.00
_cell.angle_beta   90.00
_cell.angle_gamma   90.00
#
_symmetry.space_group_name_H-M   'P 1'
#
loop_
_entity.id
_entity.type
_entity.pdbx_description
1 polymer ?
#
loop_
_entity_poly.entity_id
_entity_poly.type
_entity_poly.pdbx_seq_one_letter_code
_entity_poly.pdbx_strand_id
1 'polypeptide(L)'
;MKTKLKDNTIFRAIIIPICVILCFIGQFIPSINGLSSDGFGVIFIFIGTLILWLTIGIDWPSLLCLLALGFINNFGFNKVLTSSFGNSTFAFLLFTFICTYAISKTTLIKRIAIYFVNLKISKKNGYFFIFS
;
A
#
# COMPACT_ATOMS: atom_id res chain seq x y z
N MET A 1 0.00 -9.86 -32.61
CA MET A 1 0.70 -9.15 -31.52
C MET A 1 -0.19 -9.07 -30.26
N LYS A 2 -0.50 -10.22 -29.63
CA LYS A 2 -1.33 -10.33 -28.39
C LYS A 2 -0.71 -11.25 -27.32
N THR A 3 0.44 -11.86 -27.61
CA THR A 3 1.02 -12.93 -26.79
C THR A 3 1.75 -12.40 -25.56
N LYS A 4 2.53 -11.32 -25.67
CA LYS A 4 3.31 -10.74 -24.56
C LYS A 4 2.50 -10.18 -23.38
N LEU A 5 1.24 -9.77 -23.58
CA LEU A 5 0.40 -9.24 -22.49
C LEU A 5 -0.27 -10.36 -21.67
N LYS A 6 -0.60 -11.49 -22.30
CA LYS A 6 -1.29 -12.60 -21.65
C LYS A 6 -0.36 -13.41 -20.73
N ASP A 7 0.92 -13.53 -21.09
CA ASP A 7 1.93 -14.23 -20.29
C ASP A 7 2.16 -13.55 -18.92
N ASN A 8 2.20 -12.21 -18.87
CA ASN A 8 2.34 -11.49 -17.60
C ASN A 8 1.12 -11.67 -16.70
N THR A 9 -0.09 -11.74 -17.25
CA THR A 9 -1.29 -11.99 -16.44
C THR A 9 -1.37 -13.41 -15.91
N ILE A 10 -0.89 -14.41 -16.67
CA ILE A 10 -0.84 -15.81 -16.23
C ILE A 10 0.25 -15.99 -15.16
N PHE A 11 1.43 -15.41 -15.37
CA PHE A 11 2.50 -15.42 -14.38
C PHE A 11 2.08 -14.75 -13.06
N ARG A 12 1.42 -13.59 -13.15
CA ARG A 12 0.80 -12.91 -12.00
C ARG A 12 -0.27 -13.77 -11.33
N ALA A 13 -1.14 -14.43 -12.10
CA ALA A 13 -2.19 -15.29 -11.57
C ALA A 13 -1.66 -16.55 -10.87
N ILE A 14 -0.44 -17.01 -11.21
CA ILE A 14 0.22 -18.16 -10.56
C ILE A 14 1.01 -17.71 -9.32
N ILE A 15 1.66 -16.54 -9.36
CA ILE A 15 2.48 -16.06 -8.25
C ILE A 15 1.63 -15.61 -7.04
N ILE A 16 0.44 -15.04 -7.29
CA ILE A 16 -0.49 -14.61 -6.25
C ILE A 16 -0.88 -15.78 -5.32
N PRO A 17 -1.47 -16.89 -5.80
CA PRO A 17 -1.86 -17.99 -4.93
C PRO A 17 -0.66 -18.65 -4.24
N ILE A 18 0.50 -18.72 -4.89
CA ILE A 18 1.74 -19.23 -4.27
C ILE A 18 2.15 -18.37 -3.08
N CYS A 19 2.15 -17.04 -3.23
CA CYS A 19 2.49 -16.14 -2.13
C CYS A 19 1.41 -16.11 -1.04
N VAL A 20 0.12 -16.24 -1.39
CA VAL A 20 -0.97 -16.41 -0.42
C VAL A 20 -0.74 -17.68 0.40
N ILE A 21 -0.44 -18.80 -0.25
CA ILE A 21 -0.14 -20.08 0.41
C ILE A 21 1.10 -19.92 1.31
N LEU A 22 2.13 -19.20 0.87
CA LEU A 22 3.33 -18.92 1.67
C LEU A 22 3.01 -18.13 2.95
N CYS A 23 2.10 -17.15 2.88
CA CYS A 23 1.64 -16.38 4.05
C CYS A 23 0.91 -17.27 5.07
N PHE A 24 0.17 -18.29 4.62
CA PHE A 24 -0.52 -19.23 5.51
C PHE A 24 0.38 -20.38 5.99
N ILE A 25 1.42 -20.75 5.23
CA ILE A 25 2.36 -21.82 5.59
C ILE A 25 3.18 -21.46 6.85
N GLY A 26 3.44 -20.17 7.07
CA GLY A 26 4.20 -19.68 8.23
C GLY A 26 3.56 -20.02 9.58
N GLN A 27 2.24 -20.31 9.60
CA GLN A 27 1.52 -20.71 10.81
C GLN A 27 1.63 -22.22 11.10
N PHE A 28 2.00 -23.03 10.11
CA PHE A 28 2.12 -24.48 10.23
C PHE A 28 3.55 -24.95 10.55
N ILE A 29 4.56 -24.08 10.52
CA ILE A 29 5.91 -24.44 10.97
C ILE A 29 5.96 -24.40 12.51
N PRO A 30 6.21 -25.55 13.19
CA PRO A 30 6.53 -25.54 14.61
C PRO A 30 7.89 -24.88 14.84
N SER A 31 7.98 -24.09 15.90
CA SER A 31 9.18 -23.38 16.37
C SER A 31 10.46 -24.23 16.27
N ILE A 32 11.22 -24.04 15.19
CA ILE A 32 12.63 -24.45 15.13
C ILE A 32 13.45 -23.27 15.65
N ASN A 33 14.28 -23.52 16.66
CA ASN A 33 15.30 -22.62 17.21
C ASN A 33 14.80 -21.37 17.98
N GLY A 34 14.20 -21.55 19.16
CA GLY A 34 14.14 -20.53 20.22
C GLY A 34 13.36 -19.24 19.91
N LEU A 35 12.80 -19.11 18.71
CA LEU A 35 11.93 -18.03 18.27
C LEU A 35 10.48 -18.41 18.57
N SER A 36 9.69 -17.47 19.09
CA SER A 36 8.26 -17.70 19.30
C SER A 36 7.59 -18.09 17.97
N SER A 37 6.73 -19.12 18.00
CA SER A 37 6.00 -19.63 16.83
C SER A 37 5.28 -18.52 16.06
N ASP A 38 4.83 -17.48 16.76
CA ASP A 38 4.15 -16.32 16.15
C ASP A 38 5.10 -15.43 15.35
N GLY A 39 6.35 -15.28 15.79
CA GLY A 39 7.35 -14.45 15.12
C GLY A 39 7.72 -15.00 13.75
N PHE A 40 7.82 -16.33 13.62
CA PHE A 40 8.09 -16.98 12.35
C PHE A 40 6.92 -16.81 11.36
N GLY A 41 5.67 -16.90 11.85
CA GLY A 41 4.47 -16.60 11.06
C GLY A 41 4.47 -15.18 10.51
N VAL A 42 4.79 -14.18 11.35
CA VAL A 42 4.86 -12.77 10.93
C VAL A 42 5.93 -12.54 9.86
N ILE A 43 7.10 -13.18 9.96
CA ILE A 43 8.17 -13.07 8.97
C ILE A 43 7.73 -13.61 7.61
N PHE A 44 7.05 -14.76 7.59
CA PHE A 44 6.52 -15.35 6.35
C PHE A 44 5.45 -14.46 5.71
N ILE A 45 4.53 -13.90 6.51
CA ILE A 45 3.52 -12.96 6.03
C ILE A 45 4.17 -11.70 5.45
N PHE A 46 5.22 -11.19 6.10
CA PHE A 46 5.93 -10.00 5.63
C PHE A 46 6.62 -10.24 4.28
N ILE A 47 7.36 -11.34 4.14
CA ILE A 47 8.03 -11.70 2.88
C ILE A 47 7.00 -11.95 1.76
N GLY A 48 5.92 -12.68 2.05
CA GLY A 48 4.86 -12.93 1.07
C GLY A 48 4.17 -11.65 0.61
N THR A 49 3.95 -10.69 1.52
CA THR A 49 3.37 -9.39 1.21
C THR A 49 4.33 -8.51 0.38
N LEU A 50 5.63 -8.50 0.70
CA LEU A 50 6.65 -7.74 -0.06
C LEU A 50 6.74 -8.21 -1.52
N ILE A 51 6.72 -9.52 -1.75
CA ILE A 51 6.75 -10.08 -3.10
C ILE A 51 5.49 -9.69 -3.88
N LEU A 52 4.33 -9.68 -3.20
CA LEU A 52 3.06 -9.23 -3.78
C LEU A 52 3.07 -7.73 -4.13
N TRP A 53 3.66 -6.89 -3.28
CA TRP A 53 3.85 -5.46 -3.54
C TRP A 53 4.67 -5.22 -4.80
N LEU A 54 5.75 -5.98 -5.01
CA LEU A 54 6.63 -5.82 -6.16
C LEU A 54 6.02 -6.33 -7.48
N THR A 55 5.05 -7.24 -7.44
CA THR A 55 4.53 -7.93 -8.63
C THR A 55 3.18 -7.41 -9.12
N ILE A 56 2.23 -7.13 -8.22
CA ILE A 56 0.83 -6.82 -8.57
C ILE A 56 0.45 -5.36 -8.29
N GLY A 57 0.89 -4.81 -7.17
CA GLY A 57 0.46 -3.50 -6.65
C GLY A 57 0.23 -3.54 -5.14
N ILE A 58 0.02 -2.38 -4.50
CA ILE A 58 0.06 -2.24 -3.03
C ILE A 58 -1.30 -2.51 -2.35
N ASP A 59 -2.41 -2.36 -3.08
CA ASP A 59 -3.76 -2.35 -2.48
C ASP A 59 -4.20 -3.73 -1.94
N TRP A 60 -4.23 -4.75 -2.80
CA TRP A 60 -4.68 -6.10 -2.43
C TRP A 60 -3.76 -6.79 -1.40
N PRO A 61 -2.42 -6.72 -1.51
CA PRO A 61 -1.53 -7.34 -0.54
C PRO A 61 -1.67 -6.77 0.86
N SER A 62 -2.01 -5.49 0.99
CA SER A 62 -2.22 -4.85 2.30
C SER A 62 -3.44 -5.44 3.01
N LEU A 63 -4.52 -5.73 2.26
CA LEU A 63 -5.71 -6.39 2.80
C LEU A 63 -5.41 -7.86 3.16
N LEU A 64 -4.64 -8.55 2.32
CA LEU A 64 -4.19 -9.91 2.60
C LEU A 64 -3.29 -10.00 3.83
N CYS A 65 -2.38 -9.04 4.02
CA CYS A 65 -1.51 -8.96 5.19
C CYS A 65 -2.32 -8.79 6.49
N LEU A 66 -3.29 -7.87 6.51
CA LEU A 66 -4.22 -7.68 7.63
C LEU A 66 -4.99 -8.97 7.97
N LEU A 67 -5.48 -9.67 6.93
CA LEU A 67 -6.23 -10.92 7.09
C LEU A 67 -5.33 -12.05 7.60
N ALA A 68 -4.11 -12.20 7.05
CA ALA A 68 -3.16 -13.21 7.48
C ALA A 68 -2.68 -12.99 8.93
N LEU A 69 -2.44 -11.74 9.33
CA LEU A 69 -2.14 -11.40 10.73
C LEU A 69 -3.32 -11.68 11.66
N GLY A 70 -4.56 -11.47 11.19
CA GLY A 70 -5.77 -11.76 11.96
C GLY A 70 -5.99 -13.25 12.25
N PHE A 71 -5.48 -14.14 11.39
CA PHE A 71 -5.53 -15.59 11.58
C PHE A 71 -4.48 -16.11 12.58
N ILE A 72 -3.51 -15.29 13.01
CA ILE A 72 -2.58 -15.67 14.08
C ILE A 72 -3.35 -15.66 15.41
N ASN A 73 -3.44 -16.84 16.04
CA ASN A 73 -4.21 -17.06 17.27
C ASN A 73 -3.81 -16.13 18.43
N ASN A 74 -2.56 -15.66 18.47
CA ASN A 74 -2.06 -14.78 19.53
C ASN A 74 -2.47 -13.30 19.36
N PHE A 75 -2.72 -12.85 18.14
CA PHE A 75 -3.14 -11.45 17.88
C PHE A 75 -4.65 -11.34 17.69
N GLY A 76 -5.24 -12.22 16.87
CA GLY A 76 -6.66 -12.19 16.53
C GLY A 76 -7.10 -10.95 15.73
N PHE A 77 -8.20 -11.08 15.00
CA PHE A 77 -8.73 -10.01 14.14
C PHE A 77 -9.01 -8.69 14.87
N ASN A 78 -9.54 -8.75 16.10
CA ASN A 78 -9.89 -7.56 16.87
C ASN A 78 -8.66 -6.69 17.17
N LYS A 79 -7.55 -7.29 17.58
CA LYS A 79 -6.33 -6.55 17.94
C LYS A 79 -5.67 -5.97 16.69
N VAL A 80 -5.58 -6.75 15.63
CA VAL A 80 -4.98 -6.34 14.35
C VAL A 80 -5.77 -5.16 13.74
N LEU A 81 -7.10 -5.25 13.67
CA LEU A 81 -7.92 -4.17 13.14
C LEU A 81 -7.88 -2.92 14.03
N THR A 82 -7.90 -3.08 15.36
CA THR A 82 -7.79 -1.95 16.29
C THR A 82 -6.44 -1.26 16.17
N SER A 83 -5.34 -2.02 16.05
CA SER A 83 -4.01 -1.44 15.89
C SER A 83 -3.79 -0.76 14.54
N SER A 84 -4.39 -1.27 13.46
CA SER A 84 -4.25 -0.68 12.13
C SER A 84 -5.16 0.52 11.90
N PHE A 85 -6.47 0.41 12.17
CA PHE A 85 -7.43 1.49 11.93
C PHE A 85 -7.59 2.46 13.11
N GLY A 86 -7.27 2.01 14.33
CA GLY A 86 -7.33 2.84 15.54
C GLY A 86 -6.09 3.70 15.78
N ASN A 87 -5.09 3.67 14.90
CA ASN A 87 -3.91 4.50 15.03
C ASN A 87 -4.22 5.97 14.66
N SER A 88 -3.82 6.91 15.51
CA SER A 88 -4.01 8.35 15.30
C SER A 88 -3.41 8.85 13.98
N THR A 89 -2.32 8.23 13.51
CA THR A 89 -1.69 8.54 12.21
C THR A 89 -2.62 8.22 11.06
N PHE A 90 -3.31 7.07 11.10
CA PHE A 90 -4.26 6.68 10.07
C PHE A 90 -5.44 7.64 10.04
N ALA A 91 -6.00 7.99 11.21
CA ALA A 91 -7.09 8.97 11.30
C ALA A 91 -6.68 10.32 10.72
N PHE A 92 -5.49 10.83 11.06
CA PHE A 92 -4.95 12.08 10.53
C PHE A 92 -4.80 12.04 9.00
N LEU A 93 -4.25 10.95 8.45
CA LEU A 93 -4.09 10.77 7.00
C LEU A 93 -5.45 10.70 6.30
N LEU A 94 -6.41 9.98 6.87
CA LEU A 94 -7.77 9.87 6.33
C LEU A 94 -8.46 11.23 6.26
N PHE A 95 -8.40 12.02 7.34
CA PHE A 95 -8.93 13.40 7.33
C PHE A 95 -8.17 14.30 6.35
N THR A 96 -6.85 14.17 6.25
CA THR A 96 -6.04 14.94 5.30
C THR A 96 -6.39 14.61 3.85
N PHE A 97 -6.63 13.33 3.52
CA PHE A 97 -7.05 12.93 2.18
C PHE A 97 -8.46 13.42 1.86
N ILE A 98 -9.40 13.33 2.80
CA ILE A 98 -10.76 13.86 2.63
C ILE A 98 -10.74 15.38 2.41
N CYS A 99 -9.97 16.11 3.22
CA CYS A 99 -9.79 17.55 3.09
C CYS A 99 -9.15 17.90 1.74
N THR A 100 -8.06 17.22 1.37
CA THR A 100 -7.37 17.40 0.09
C THR A 100 -8.29 17.12 -1.08
N TYR A 101 -9.13 16.08 -1.00
CA TYR A 101 -10.11 15.74 -2.02
C TYR A 101 -11.20 16.83 -2.15
N ALA A 102 -11.72 17.33 -1.03
CA ALA A 102 -12.69 18.43 -1.03
C ALA A 102 -12.09 19.69 -1.68
N ILE A 103 -10.84 20.03 -1.34
CA ILE A 103 -10.11 21.14 -1.94
C ILE A 103 -9.89 20.89 -3.45
N SER A 104 -9.55 19.66 -3.86
CA SER A 104 -9.40 19.21 -5.27
C SER A 104 -10.65 19.44 -6.11
N LYS A 105 -11.84 19.26 -5.53
CA LYS A 105 -13.11 19.51 -6.22
C LYS A 105 -13.42 21.00 -6.38
N THR A 106 -12.91 21.85 -5.50
CA THR A 106 -13.10 23.30 -5.60
C THR A 106 -12.09 23.94 -6.58
N THR A 107 -12.44 25.07 -7.20
CA THR A 107 -11.49 25.82 -8.04
C THR A 107 -10.37 26.50 -7.23
N LEU A 108 -10.28 26.27 -5.91
CA LEU A 108 -9.30 26.90 -5.04
C LEU A 108 -7.87 26.53 -5.46
N ILE A 109 -7.59 25.25 -5.78
CA ILE A 109 -6.25 24.85 -6.25
C ILE A 109 -5.90 25.56 -7.56
N LYS A 110 -6.86 25.65 -8.49
CA LYS A 110 -6.65 26.39 -9.76
C LYS A 110 -6.39 27.87 -9.51
N ARG A 111 -7.14 28.51 -8.61
CA ARG A 111 -6.95 29.92 -8.23
C ARG A 111 -5.60 30.15 -7.55
N ILE A 112 -5.20 29.26 -6.64
CA ILE A 112 -3.89 29.32 -5.96
C ILE A 112 -2.75 29.09 -6.97
N ALA A 113 -2.89 28.15 -7.89
CA ALA A 113 -1.91 27.92 -8.95
C ALA A 113 -1.77 29.13 -9.89
N ILE A 114 -2.89 29.73 -10.33
CA ILE A 114 -2.89 30.94 -11.16
C ILE A 114 -2.30 32.13 -10.39
N TYR A 115 -2.59 32.25 -9.08
CA TYR A 115 -1.99 33.26 -8.22
C TYR A 115 -0.47 33.06 -8.10
N PHE A 116 -0.01 31.82 -7.94
CA PHE A 116 1.41 31.47 -7.89
C PHE A 116 2.15 31.81 -9.20
N VAL A 117 1.55 31.49 -10.36
CA VAL A 117 2.09 31.86 -11.68
C VAL A 117 2.09 33.38 -11.89
N ASN A 118 1.16 34.11 -11.29
CA ASN A 118 1.08 35.56 -11.44
C ASN A 118 2.01 36.36 -10.50
N LEU A 119 2.68 35.72 -9.53
CA LEU A 119 3.66 36.38 -8.67
C LEU A 119 4.81 36.97 -9.50
N LYS A 120 5.26 38.17 -9.13
CA LYS A 120 6.33 38.92 -9.83
C LYS A 120 7.63 38.13 -10.00
N ILE A 121 7.88 37.11 -9.18
CA ILE A 121 9.02 36.18 -9.27
C ILE A 121 8.90 35.22 -10.47
N SER A 122 7.71 34.73 -10.80
CA SER A 122 7.50 33.83 -11.94
C SER A 122 7.46 34.60 -13.28
N LYS A 123 6.93 35.83 -13.27
CA LYS A 123 6.93 36.72 -14.44
C LYS A 123 8.31 37.29 -14.82
N LYS A 124 9.31 37.20 -13.95
CA LYS A 124 10.63 37.84 -14.18
C LYS A 124 11.56 37.03 -15.09
N ASN A 125 11.27 35.75 -15.36
CA ASN A 125 12.10 34.93 -16.24
C ASN A 125 11.23 34.06 -17.18
N GLY A 126 10.81 34.64 -18.31
CA GLY A 126 9.93 34.03 -19.31
C GLY A 126 10.50 32.81 -20.05
N TYR A 127 11.75 32.42 -19.79
CA TYR A 127 12.42 31.29 -20.45
C TYR A 127 12.04 29.90 -19.90
N PHE A 128 11.36 29.80 -18.75
CA PHE A 128 10.98 28.50 -18.17
C PHE A 128 9.66 27.93 -18.71
N PHE A 129 8.88 28.73 -19.45
CA PHE A 129 7.59 28.32 -20.01
C PHE A 129 7.68 27.72 -21.43
N ILE A 130 8.85 27.78 -22.07
CA ILE A 130 9.03 27.44 -23.50
C ILE A 130 9.62 26.02 -23.69
N PHE A 131 10.11 25.36 -22.63
CA PHE A 131 10.77 24.05 -22.69
C PHE A 131 10.04 22.89 -21.98
N SER A 132 8.72 22.99 -21.79
CA SER A 132 7.87 21.85 -21.34
C SER A 132 6.68 21.66 -22.25
#